data_AF-A0A397SWW2-F1
#
_entry.id   AF-A0A397SWW2-F1
#
_cell.length_a   1.000
_cell.length_b   1.000
_cell.length_c   1.000
_cell.angle_alpha   90.00
_cell.angle_beta   90.00
_cell.angle_gamma   90.00
#
_symmetry.space_group_name_H-M   'P 1'
#
loop_
_entity.id
_entity.type
_entity.pdbx_description
1 polymer ?
#
loop_
_entity_poly.entity_id
_entity_poly.type
_entity_poly.pdbx_seq_one_letter_code
_entity_poly.pdbx_strand_id
1 'polypeptide(L)'
;MKRPGEYQTSNHEPVALSVADFWNNLDKAQIVLKSLENFDETAFTSEPLSRYIEVKGNEIVLDDNVMLNAQDQLIFNNGELVNGSTLSTKNFAKFLRLCRSPDGIVYGISAQNILIKDSYLLMIEKIENDREDKVTKGCTLIGSPGIGKTHFSLYLAFYLTRRYTSTNIIYQQPDGSNVTITLHINQRNRSVIKFPRGLGGEDPEVTKDSFYIADSIAPSLCKTIYTFLVTTPKNVRWHEFKKYNPKRYYAPIWTEKEIWDVWEWDEQYKERIPKVRVEELIRRWGCIPRRVFVEYNNEPDILELISHCDTYTFLKNEGGDLNDNYTGKAIYIIPNSDFTDRKYVPASEEICKALYRYHESNTKEKIIEIIKNFARTAGGPLSGRFFEMMAHDVLRKGGKFKVRRLTDNDEDDLDLQELELKYFDEINEITPGCYNVPKDPTFKSIDSLVPNRNGSNHLYQTTIAEKHNIKVMLSLYY
;
A
#
# COMPACT_ATOMS: atom_id res chain seq x y z
N MET A 1 6.81 54.34 -26.06
CA MET A 1 6.62 52.91 -26.37
C MET A 1 7.86 52.15 -25.91
N LYS A 2 7.79 51.46 -24.76
CA LYS A 2 8.80 50.49 -24.31
C LYS A 2 8.33 49.08 -24.69
N ARG A 3 9.27 48.21 -25.10
CA ARG A 3 9.00 46.85 -25.59
C ARG A 3 8.33 46.00 -24.49
N PRO A 4 7.27 45.22 -24.80
CA PRO A 4 6.71 44.26 -23.87
C PRO A 4 7.56 42.97 -23.92
N GLY A 5 8.36 42.76 -22.88
CA GLY A 5 9.25 41.60 -22.83
C GLY A 5 10.23 41.68 -21.67
N GLU A 6 9.71 41.82 -20.45
CA GLU A 6 10.46 41.58 -19.20
C GLU A 6 9.44 41.46 -18.06
N TYR A 7 8.79 40.32 -17.99
CA TYR A 7 8.23 39.80 -16.73
C TYR A 7 8.84 38.42 -16.51
N GLN A 8 10.11 38.38 -16.09
CA GLN A 8 10.58 37.27 -15.27
C GLN A 8 10.15 37.58 -13.83
N THR A 9 8.88 37.33 -13.51
CA THR A 9 8.51 37.10 -12.11
C THR A 9 9.18 35.80 -11.70
N SER A 10 10.25 35.87 -10.91
CA SER A 10 10.92 34.72 -10.32
C SER A 10 9.87 33.75 -9.75
N ASN A 11 9.91 32.47 -10.12
CA ASN A 11 8.98 31.43 -9.65
C ASN A 11 9.33 30.97 -8.21
N HIS A 12 9.75 31.93 -7.39
CA HIS A 12 10.26 31.73 -6.05
C HIS A 12 9.54 32.69 -5.10
N GLU A 13 9.12 32.16 -3.97
CA GLU A 13 8.50 32.92 -2.89
C GLU A 13 9.31 32.75 -1.60
N PRO A 14 9.43 33.80 -0.77
CA PRO A 14 9.96 33.63 0.57
C PRO A 14 9.02 32.73 1.38
N VAL A 15 9.59 31.94 2.30
CA VAL A 15 8.80 31.18 3.27
C VAL A 15 8.59 31.97 4.56
N ALA A 16 7.59 31.59 5.34
CA ALA A 16 7.44 32.09 6.70
C ALA A 16 8.69 31.78 7.54
N LEU A 17 9.03 32.66 8.49
CA LEU A 17 10.20 32.50 9.36
C LEU A 17 10.20 31.16 10.11
N SER A 18 9.03 30.69 10.56
CA SER A 18 8.89 29.39 11.23
C SER A 18 9.31 28.21 10.34
N VAL A 19 8.99 28.26 9.05
CA VAL A 19 9.37 27.24 8.05
C VAL A 19 10.87 27.31 7.78
N ALA A 20 11.42 28.50 7.57
CA ALA A 20 12.86 28.68 7.38
C ALA A 20 13.65 28.16 8.59
N ASP A 21 13.25 28.57 9.80
CA ASP A 21 13.86 28.14 11.06
C ASP A 21 13.83 26.63 11.23
N PHE A 22 12.71 25.97 10.90
CA PHE A 22 12.59 24.51 11.02
C PHE A 22 13.63 23.80 10.14
N TRP A 23 13.67 24.12 8.85
CA TRP A 23 14.58 23.45 7.91
C TRP A 23 16.04 23.81 8.16
N ASN A 24 16.33 25.06 8.53
CA ASN A 24 17.68 25.53 8.83
C ASN A 24 18.25 24.98 10.14
N ASN A 25 17.43 24.44 11.04
CA ASN A 25 17.89 23.81 12.28
C ASN A 25 17.64 22.30 12.27
N LEU A 26 17.30 21.70 11.13
CA LEU A 26 17.08 20.26 11.04
C LEU A 26 18.35 19.48 11.41
N ASP A 27 19.54 19.98 11.06
CA ASP A 27 20.84 19.39 11.43
C ASP A 27 21.07 19.33 12.95
N LYS A 28 20.38 20.16 13.72
CA LYS A 28 20.45 20.23 15.19
C LYS A 28 19.40 19.39 15.90
N ALA A 29 18.56 18.65 15.16
CA ALA A 29 17.62 17.71 15.76
C ALA A 29 18.41 16.61 16.51
N GLN A 30 17.96 16.25 17.70
CA GLN A 30 18.71 15.35 18.58
C GLN A 30 18.28 13.91 18.38
N ILE A 31 19.23 12.97 18.40
CA ILE A 31 18.90 11.55 18.51
C ILE A 31 18.82 11.22 20.01
N VAL A 32 17.68 10.68 20.42
CA VAL A 32 17.38 10.34 21.80
C VAL A 32 17.10 8.85 21.90
N LEU A 33 17.88 8.17 22.74
CA LEU A 33 17.70 6.77 23.07
C LEU A 33 16.92 6.69 24.37
N LYS A 34 15.84 5.91 24.39
CA LYS A 34 14.99 5.75 25.57
C LYS A 34 14.93 4.29 26.01
N SER A 35 15.03 4.07 27.31
CA SER A 35 14.95 2.73 27.91
C SER A 35 13.86 2.66 28.97
N LEU A 36 13.09 1.57 28.96
CA LEU A 36 12.08 1.29 29.99
C LEU A 36 12.69 0.76 31.29
N GLU A 37 13.84 0.10 31.16
CA GLU A 37 14.59 -0.41 32.29
C GLU A 37 15.67 0.59 32.71
N ASN A 38 15.88 0.71 34.02
CA ASN A 38 17.04 1.42 34.54
C ASN A 38 18.30 0.75 33.99
N PHE A 39 19.06 1.49 33.18
CA PHE A 39 20.34 1.03 32.67
C PHE A 39 21.46 1.53 33.56
N ASP A 40 22.58 0.81 33.55
CA ASP A 40 23.77 1.24 34.28
C ASP A 40 24.36 2.50 33.62
N GLU A 41 24.08 3.66 34.22
CA GLU A 41 24.57 4.96 33.76
C GLU A 41 26.09 5.03 33.73
N THR A 42 26.79 4.23 34.56
CA THR A 42 28.25 4.33 34.70
C THR A 42 28.98 4.06 33.38
N ALA A 43 28.46 3.14 32.56
CA ALA A 43 28.96 2.83 31.24
C ALA A 43 28.85 3.99 30.23
N PHE A 44 27.89 4.91 30.44
CA PHE A 44 27.61 6.05 29.56
C PHE A 44 28.26 7.34 30.08
N THR A 45 28.52 7.42 31.38
CA THR A 45 29.19 8.57 32.02
C THR A 45 30.72 8.46 32.03
N SER A 46 31.28 7.32 31.62
CA SER A 46 32.73 7.14 31.52
C SER A 46 33.28 7.57 30.16
N GLU A 47 34.50 8.12 30.16
CA GLU A 47 35.28 8.39 28.95
C GLU A 47 35.55 7.08 28.18
N PRO A 48 35.45 7.06 26.84
CA PRO A 48 35.33 8.21 25.95
C PRO A 48 33.88 8.65 25.63
N LEU A 49 32.86 7.91 26.07
CA LEU A 49 31.47 8.11 25.64
C LEU A 49 30.86 9.39 26.19
N SER A 50 31.20 9.78 27.42
CA SER A 50 30.71 11.00 28.08
C SER A 50 30.96 12.31 27.31
N ARG A 51 31.81 12.30 26.27
CA ARG A 51 32.04 13.45 25.38
C ARG A 51 30.97 13.62 24.31
N TYR A 52 30.26 12.54 23.98
CA TYR A 52 29.39 12.46 22.81
C TYR A 52 27.93 12.19 23.16
N ILE A 53 27.65 11.91 24.43
CA ILE A 53 26.31 11.60 24.92
C ILE A 53 26.06 12.29 26.25
N GLU A 54 24.80 12.63 26.48
CA GLU A 54 24.32 13.20 27.73
C GLU A 54 23.21 12.29 28.29
N VAL A 55 23.37 11.81 29.53
CA VAL A 55 22.36 10.99 30.20
C VAL A 55 21.41 11.89 30.99
N LYS A 56 20.11 11.78 30.73
CA LYS A 56 19.03 12.54 31.38
C LYS A 56 17.94 11.58 31.87
N GLY A 57 18.14 11.03 33.06
CA GLY A 57 17.26 9.98 33.58
C GLY A 57 17.24 8.79 32.64
N ASN A 58 16.06 8.39 32.16
CA ASN A 58 15.91 7.24 31.27
C ASN A 58 16.18 7.54 29.78
N GLU A 59 16.71 8.73 29.48
CA GLU A 59 17.07 9.15 28.13
C GLU A 59 18.58 9.33 27.98
N ILE A 60 19.12 8.90 26.84
CA ILE A 60 20.48 9.22 26.39
C ILE A 60 20.35 10.09 25.15
N VAL A 61 20.88 11.31 25.22
CA VAL A 61 20.85 12.28 24.13
C VAL A 61 22.22 12.26 23.46
N LEU A 62 22.24 12.02 22.14
CA LEU A 62 23.48 12.08 21.36
C LEU A 62 23.81 13.53 20.99
N ASP A 63 25.12 13.85 20.94
CA ASP A 63 25.63 15.14 20.46
C ASP A 63 25.29 15.36 18.97
N ASP A 64 25.32 16.63 18.54
CA ASP A 64 24.91 17.07 17.21
C ASP A 64 25.81 16.52 16.08
N ASN A 65 27.02 16.08 16.42
CA ASN A 65 27.98 15.49 15.50
C ASN A 65 27.93 13.95 15.43
N VAL A 66 27.05 13.31 16.21
CA VAL A 66 26.92 11.85 16.31
C VAL A 66 25.58 11.36 15.76
N MET A 67 25.62 10.22 15.07
CA MET A 67 24.48 9.48 14.53
C MET A 67 24.63 7.97 14.81
N LEU A 68 23.65 7.19 14.35
CA LEU A 68 23.67 5.73 14.41
C LEU A 68 23.86 5.14 13.00
N ASN A 69 24.67 4.07 12.91
CA ASN A 69 24.74 3.22 11.71
C ASN A 69 23.73 2.06 11.78
N ALA A 70 23.68 1.25 10.73
CA ALA A 70 22.78 0.10 10.63
C ALA A 70 23.06 -1.03 11.65
N GLN A 71 24.22 -1.00 12.30
CA GLN A 71 24.61 -1.94 13.35
C GLN A 71 24.44 -1.35 14.76
N ASP A 72 23.72 -0.22 14.88
CA ASP A 72 23.42 0.47 16.13
C ASP A 72 24.64 1.06 16.86
N GLN A 73 25.70 1.32 16.10
CA GLN A 73 26.94 1.91 16.59
C GLN A 73 26.94 3.42 16.35
N LEU A 74 27.64 4.13 17.23
CA LEU A 74 27.82 5.57 17.12
C LEU A 74 28.80 5.89 15.98
N ILE A 75 28.37 6.76 15.08
CA ILE A 75 29.18 7.29 13.98
C ILE A 75 29.19 8.81 14.00
N PHE A 76 30.28 9.42 13.56
CA PHE A 76 30.33 10.85 13.31
C PHE A 76 29.57 11.21 12.02
N ASN A 77 29.31 12.49 11.83
CA ASN A 77 28.70 13.03 10.59
C ASN A 77 29.49 12.70 9.31
N ASN A 78 30.78 12.38 9.42
CA ASN A 78 31.59 11.93 8.28
C ASN A 78 31.47 10.40 8.01
N GLY A 79 30.66 9.67 8.79
CA GLY A 79 30.43 8.24 8.69
C GLY A 79 31.45 7.36 9.44
N GLU A 80 32.48 7.95 10.04
CA GLU A 80 33.49 7.20 10.80
C GLU A 80 32.94 6.76 12.15
N LEU A 81 33.37 5.58 12.62
CA LEU A 81 33.00 5.08 13.94
C LEU A 81 33.57 5.96 15.05
N VAL A 82 32.77 6.19 16.09
CA VAL A 82 33.25 6.82 17.32
C VAL A 82 34.10 5.80 18.09
N ASN A 83 35.39 6.06 18.25
CA ASN A 83 36.32 5.17 18.95
C ASN A 83 35.85 4.84 20.38
N GLY A 84 35.89 3.56 20.76
CA GLY A 84 35.43 3.09 22.07
C GLY A 84 33.92 2.79 22.16
N SER A 85 33.17 2.92 21.07
CA SER A 85 31.75 2.55 21.01
C SER A 85 31.54 1.03 20.87
N THR A 86 31.78 0.27 21.94
CA THR A 86 31.14 -1.06 22.13
C THR A 86 29.67 -0.94 22.55
N LEU A 87 29.13 0.29 22.52
CA LEU A 87 27.78 0.61 22.90
C LEU A 87 26.77 -0.05 21.96
N SER A 88 26.12 -1.11 22.43
CA SER A 88 24.99 -1.70 21.72
C SER A 88 23.72 -0.94 22.09
N THR A 89 23.24 -0.07 21.19
CA THR A 89 21.99 0.66 21.40
C THR A 89 20.73 -0.16 21.04
N LYS A 90 20.89 -1.47 20.79
CA LYS A 90 19.83 -2.40 20.35
C LYS A 90 18.61 -2.47 21.26
N ASN A 91 18.80 -2.24 22.56
CA ASN A 91 17.73 -2.33 23.54
C ASN A 91 16.97 -1.01 23.74
N PHE A 92 17.44 0.09 23.15
CA PHE A 92 16.81 1.40 23.29
C PHE A 92 15.82 1.66 22.16
N ALA A 93 14.71 2.31 22.49
CA ALA A 93 13.86 2.96 21.51
C ALA A 93 14.55 4.25 21.03
N LYS A 94 14.67 4.42 19.71
CA LYS A 94 15.45 5.51 19.10
C LYS A 94 14.49 6.55 18.54
N PHE A 95 14.65 7.81 18.93
CA PHE A 95 13.83 8.91 18.44
C PHE A 95 14.67 10.04 17.89
N LEU A 96 14.25 10.61 16.76
CA LEU A 96 14.69 11.92 16.31
C LEU A 96 13.80 12.96 16.97
N ARG A 97 14.36 13.75 17.89
CA ARG A 97 13.71 14.89 18.55
C ARG A 97 13.99 16.16 17.74
N LEU A 98 12.97 16.64 17.04
CA LEU A 98 13.04 17.86 16.24
C LEU A 98 13.13 19.09 17.15
N CYS A 99 13.89 20.11 16.76
CA CYS A 99 14.02 21.35 17.56
C CYS A 99 12.69 22.12 17.69
N ARG A 100 11.79 21.95 16.73
CA ARG A 100 10.45 22.55 16.69
C ARG A 100 9.45 21.53 16.18
N SER A 101 8.17 21.72 16.52
CA SER A 101 7.10 20.90 15.95
C SER A 101 7.08 21.04 14.42
N PRO A 102 6.97 19.93 13.68
CA PRO A 102 6.80 19.94 12.23
C PRO A 102 5.35 20.25 11.80
N ASP A 103 4.42 20.42 12.75
CA ASP A 103 3.01 20.65 12.46
C ASP A 103 2.79 21.90 11.60
N GLY A 104 1.99 21.76 10.56
CA GLY A 104 1.78 22.79 9.54
C GLY A 104 2.98 23.07 8.61
N ILE A 105 4.14 22.43 8.82
CA ILE A 105 5.35 22.57 7.98
C ILE A 105 5.56 21.32 7.12
N VAL A 106 5.47 20.14 7.73
CA VAL A 106 5.57 18.84 7.06
C VAL A 106 4.21 18.16 7.13
N TYR A 107 3.62 17.88 5.98
CA TYR A 107 2.26 17.36 5.92
C TYR A 107 2.18 15.97 6.57
N GLY A 108 1.23 15.79 7.48
CA GLY A 108 0.98 14.51 8.14
C GLY A 108 1.95 14.15 9.26
N ILE A 109 2.78 15.09 9.74
CA ILE A 109 3.59 14.94 10.95
C ILE A 109 3.29 16.08 11.92
N SER A 110 2.80 15.75 13.10
CA SER A 110 2.59 16.71 14.20
C SER A 110 3.52 16.46 15.39
N ALA A 111 3.99 15.21 15.54
CA ALA A 111 4.85 14.80 16.64
C ALA A 111 6.27 15.37 16.51
N GLN A 112 6.79 15.89 17.62
CA GLN A 112 8.17 16.40 17.69
C GLN A 112 9.21 15.27 17.76
N ASN A 113 8.83 14.11 18.31
CA ASN A 113 9.66 12.92 18.38
C ASN A 113 9.23 11.95 17.27
N ILE A 114 10.18 11.56 16.42
CA ILE A 114 9.96 10.62 15.33
C ILE A 114 10.73 9.34 15.63
N LEU A 115 10.08 8.18 15.60
CA LEU A 115 10.77 6.91 15.77
C LEU A 115 11.79 6.69 14.64
N ILE A 116 13.02 6.37 15.01
CA ILE A 116 14.07 5.90 14.10
C ILE A 116 14.03 4.38 14.10
N LYS A 117 13.43 3.80 13.06
CA LYS A 117 13.37 2.34 12.90
C LYS A 117 14.73 1.78 12.54
N ASP A 118 15.03 0.56 12.97
CA ASP A 118 16.24 -0.16 12.52
C ASP A 118 16.25 -0.30 10.99
N SER A 119 15.07 -0.54 10.40
CA SER A 119 14.89 -0.56 8.95
C SER A 119 15.28 0.74 8.25
N TYR A 120 15.18 1.90 8.90
CA TYR A 120 15.60 3.17 8.31
C TYR A 120 17.11 3.21 8.12
N LEU A 121 17.84 2.75 9.14
CA LEU A 121 19.31 2.72 9.13
C LEU A 121 19.82 1.74 8.07
N LEU A 122 19.25 0.52 8.04
CA LEU A 122 19.57 -0.50 7.04
C LEU A 122 19.26 -0.04 5.60
N MET A 123 18.12 0.62 5.39
CA MET A 123 17.76 1.13 4.07
C MET A 123 18.69 2.27 3.63
N ILE A 124 19.05 3.20 4.52
CA ILE A 124 19.99 4.27 4.19
C ILE A 124 21.36 3.70 3.82
N GLU A 125 21.90 2.77 4.61
CA GLU A 125 23.16 2.08 4.30
C GLU A 125 23.11 1.43 2.91
N LYS A 126 22.02 0.72 2.60
CA LYS A 126 21.84 0.09 1.29
C LYS A 126 21.79 1.11 0.14
N ILE A 127 21.07 2.22 0.31
CA ILE A 127 20.97 3.27 -0.71
C ILE A 127 22.32 3.98 -0.91
N GLU A 128 23.04 4.26 0.17
CA GLU A 128 24.40 4.83 0.12
C GLU A 128 25.33 3.94 -0.71
N ASN A 129 25.38 2.64 -0.39
CA ASN A 129 26.20 1.66 -1.12
C ASN A 129 25.81 1.59 -2.61
N ASP A 130 24.52 1.55 -2.92
CA ASP A 130 24.06 1.47 -4.31
C ASP A 130 24.31 2.77 -5.08
N ARG A 131 24.46 3.91 -4.41
CA ARG A 131 24.76 5.22 -5.04
C ARG A 131 26.24 5.36 -5.41
N GLU A 132 27.13 4.58 -4.82
CA GLU A 132 28.57 4.63 -5.15
C GLU A 132 28.87 4.29 -6.61
N ASP A 133 27.96 3.57 -7.30
CA ASP A 133 28.08 3.26 -8.72
C ASP A 133 28.13 4.52 -9.62
N LYS A 134 27.69 5.68 -9.12
CA LYS A 134 27.57 6.99 -9.79
C LYS A 134 26.72 7.01 -11.07
N VAL A 135 26.22 5.87 -11.52
CA VAL A 135 25.35 5.68 -12.69
C VAL A 135 23.90 5.87 -12.28
N THR A 136 23.51 5.31 -11.12
CA THR A 136 22.18 5.45 -10.55
C THR A 136 21.98 6.88 -10.06
N LYS A 137 20.98 7.60 -10.62
CA LYS A 137 20.67 9.00 -10.25
C LYS A 137 19.44 9.16 -9.36
N GLY A 138 18.87 8.04 -8.89
CA GLY A 138 17.78 8.09 -7.94
C GLY A 138 17.25 6.72 -7.54
N CYS A 139 16.36 6.73 -6.56
CA CYS A 139 15.64 5.55 -6.12
C CYS A 139 14.17 5.84 -5.82
N THR A 140 13.37 4.78 -5.84
CA THR A 140 11.96 4.78 -5.45
C THR A 140 11.78 3.89 -4.23
N LEU A 141 11.29 4.47 -3.14
CA LEU A 141 10.96 3.83 -1.88
C LEU A 141 9.44 3.62 -1.82
N ILE A 142 9.02 2.38 -1.96
CA ILE A 142 7.61 1.98 -2.03
C ILE A 142 7.21 1.34 -0.71
N GLY A 143 6.05 1.66 -0.16
CA GLY A 143 5.57 0.93 1.01
C GLY A 143 4.10 1.11 1.28
N SER A 144 3.55 0.22 2.11
CA SER A 144 2.14 0.25 2.50
C SER A 144 1.68 1.62 3.01
N PRO A 145 0.43 2.03 2.75
CA PRO A 145 -0.10 3.29 3.27
C PRO A 145 -0.09 3.32 4.80
N GLY A 146 0.30 4.45 5.40
CA GLY A 146 0.25 4.63 6.86
C GLY A 146 1.41 4.07 7.68
N ILE A 147 2.47 3.53 7.05
CA ILE A 147 3.65 2.97 7.74
C ILE A 147 4.71 4.01 8.17
N GLY A 148 4.43 5.31 8.05
CA GLY A 148 5.41 6.36 8.38
C GLY A 148 6.45 6.66 7.30
N LYS A 149 6.13 6.49 6.01
CA LYS A 149 7.04 6.87 4.91
C LYS A 149 7.45 8.34 4.94
N THR A 150 6.55 9.23 5.33
CA THR A 150 6.86 10.66 5.50
C THR A 150 7.76 10.92 6.71
N HIS A 151 7.66 10.09 7.76
CA HIS A 151 8.61 10.14 8.87
C HIS A 151 10.01 9.71 8.39
N PHE A 152 10.10 8.67 7.56
CA PHE A 152 11.35 8.29 6.90
C PHE A 152 11.90 9.39 5.99
N SER A 153 11.06 10.04 5.17
CA SER A 153 11.52 11.11 4.26
C SER A 153 12.11 12.30 5.03
N LEU A 154 11.54 12.65 6.18
CA LEU A 154 12.07 13.68 7.07
C LEU A 154 13.35 13.22 7.80
N TYR A 155 13.41 11.97 8.27
CA TYR A 155 14.63 11.39 8.83
C TYR A 155 15.77 11.35 7.80
N LEU A 156 15.46 11.02 6.54
CA LEU A 156 16.41 11.07 5.43
C LEU A 156 16.90 12.49 5.18
N ALA A 157 16.02 13.49 5.20
CA ALA A 157 16.42 14.89 5.08
C ALA A 157 17.40 15.26 6.21
N PHE A 158 17.09 14.91 7.46
CA PHE A 158 17.98 15.08 8.61
C PHE A 158 19.35 14.42 8.38
N TYR A 159 19.37 13.14 8.00
CA TYR A 159 20.59 12.40 7.70
C TYR A 159 21.44 13.12 6.64
N LEU A 160 20.81 13.59 5.56
CA LEU A 160 21.51 14.30 4.50
C LEU A 160 22.09 15.65 4.98
N THR A 161 21.38 16.40 5.83
CA THR A 161 21.91 17.66 6.39
C THR A 161 23.19 17.45 7.19
N ARG A 162 23.27 16.33 7.92
CA ARG A 162 24.45 15.97 8.72
C ARG A 162 25.57 15.37 7.88
N ARG A 163 25.24 14.43 6.99
CA ARG A 163 26.23 13.69 6.17
C ARG A 163 26.84 14.55 5.07
N TYR A 164 26.07 15.49 4.52
CA TYR A 164 26.44 16.32 3.36
C TYR A 164 26.21 17.81 3.65
N THR A 165 26.90 18.34 4.66
CA THR A 165 26.70 19.70 5.21
C THR A 165 26.83 20.84 4.20
N SER A 166 27.50 20.65 3.06
CA SER A 166 27.66 21.65 2.02
C SER A 166 26.70 21.52 0.83
N THR A 167 25.78 20.55 0.90
CA THR A 167 24.91 20.14 -0.22
C THR A 167 23.47 20.53 0.04
N ASN A 168 22.82 21.11 -0.95
CA ASN A 168 21.45 21.61 -0.80
C ASN A 168 20.44 20.46 -0.74
N ILE A 169 19.26 20.74 -0.19
CA ILE A 169 18.14 19.79 -0.17
C ILE A 169 16.95 20.44 -0.87
N ILE A 170 16.32 19.68 -1.75
CA ILE A 170 14.99 19.98 -2.26
C ILE A 170 14.05 19.00 -1.58
N TYR A 171 13.03 19.53 -0.89
CA TYR A 171 11.99 18.73 -0.28
C TYR A 171 10.65 19.10 -0.90
N GLN A 172 9.96 18.12 -1.47
CA GLN A 172 8.68 18.33 -2.11
C GLN A 172 7.64 17.34 -1.61
N GLN A 173 6.46 17.85 -1.27
CA GLN A 173 5.35 17.10 -0.70
C GLN A 173 3.99 17.70 -1.09
N PRO A 174 2.86 16.99 -0.94
CA PRO A 174 1.54 17.62 -0.98
C PRO A 174 1.34 18.50 0.25
N ASP A 175 0.50 19.53 0.14
CA ASP A 175 0.13 20.40 1.27
C ASP A 175 -1.15 19.98 2.01
N GLY A 176 -1.71 18.81 1.64
CA GLY A 176 -3.02 18.34 2.11
C GLY A 176 -4.19 18.76 1.22
N SER A 177 -3.94 19.60 0.21
CA SER A 177 -4.87 19.91 -0.88
C SER A 177 -4.35 19.35 -2.21
N ASN A 178 -4.90 19.82 -3.34
CA ASN A 178 -4.38 19.50 -4.67
C ASN A 178 -3.12 20.31 -5.04
N VAL A 179 -2.51 21.00 -4.07
CA VAL A 179 -1.31 21.82 -4.27
C VAL A 179 -0.08 21.10 -3.74
N THR A 180 1.06 21.36 -4.38
CA THR A 180 2.36 20.83 -3.97
C THR A 180 3.20 21.95 -3.39
N ILE A 181 3.92 21.64 -2.31
CA ILE A 181 4.92 22.54 -1.75
C ILE A 181 6.28 21.96 -2.14
N THR A 182 7.07 22.78 -2.84
CA THR A 182 8.48 22.50 -3.11
C THR A 182 9.32 23.52 -2.36
N LEU A 183 10.24 23.04 -1.53
CA LEU A 183 11.20 23.86 -0.81
C LEU A 183 12.61 23.56 -1.30
N HIS A 184 13.39 24.60 -1.56
CA HIS A 184 14.83 24.51 -1.72
C HIS A 184 15.50 25.06 -0.47
N ILE A 185 16.35 24.24 0.13
CA ILE A 185 17.03 24.50 1.40
C ILE A 185 18.51 24.55 1.09
N ASN A 186 19.05 25.76 1.12
CA ASN A 186 20.47 25.99 0.88
C ASN A 186 21.24 25.91 2.19
N GLN A 187 22.04 24.86 2.33
CA GLN A 187 22.76 24.57 3.57
C GLN A 187 23.88 25.60 3.86
N ARG A 188 24.44 26.23 2.82
CA ARG A 188 25.60 27.13 2.97
C ARG A 188 25.23 28.50 3.48
N ASN A 189 24.18 29.10 2.92
CA ASN A 189 23.71 30.43 3.30
C ASN A 189 22.48 30.39 4.24
N ARG A 190 22.00 29.18 4.59
CA ARG A 190 20.82 28.96 5.44
C ARG A 190 19.57 29.68 4.90
N SER A 191 19.41 29.73 3.58
CA SER A 191 18.20 30.25 2.92
C SER A 191 17.22 29.13 2.58
N VAL A 192 15.93 29.38 2.80
CA VAL A 192 14.85 28.47 2.41
C VAL A 192 13.90 29.21 1.48
N ILE A 193 13.65 28.65 0.30
CA ILE A 193 12.85 29.25 -0.77
C ILE A 193 11.76 28.28 -1.19
N LYS A 194 10.54 28.79 -1.44
CA LYS A 194 9.42 28.01 -1.95
C LYS A 194 9.27 28.16 -3.45
N PHE A 195 9.01 27.06 -4.14
CA PHE A 195 8.65 27.01 -5.55
C PHE A 195 7.19 26.59 -5.66
N PRO A 196 6.23 27.54 -5.71
CA PRO A 196 4.80 27.25 -5.62
C PRO A 196 4.27 26.41 -6.80
N ARG A 197 4.97 26.42 -7.95
CA ARG A 197 4.59 25.66 -9.16
C ARG A 197 5.45 24.42 -9.39
N GLY A 198 6.24 24.01 -8.41
CA GLY A 198 7.24 22.97 -8.60
C GLY A 198 8.51 23.48 -9.28
N LEU A 199 9.39 22.55 -9.66
CA LEU A 199 10.69 22.85 -10.29
C LEU A 199 10.62 22.94 -11.83
N GLY A 200 9.43 22.96 -12.41
CA GLY A 200 9.26 22.92 -13.86
C GLY A 200 9.84 24.17 -14.53
N GLY A 201 10.88 23.98 -15.34
CA GLY A 201 11.52 25.07 -16.10
C GLY A 201 12.55 25.88 -15.30
N GLU A 202 12.91 25.44 -14.10
CA GLU A 202 13.99 26.06 -13.32
C GLU A 202 15.36 25.81 -13.93
N ASP A 203 16.27 26.75 -13.73
CA ASP A 203 17.65 26.63 -14.19
C ASP A 203 18.30 25.38 -13.55
N PRO A 204 18.79 24.41 -14.35
CA PRO A 204 19.49 23.24 -13.83
C PRO A 204 20.66 23.59 -12.89
N GLU A 205 21.25 24.78 -13.02
CA GLU A 205 22.30 25.27 -12.13
C GLU A 205 21.82 25.47 -10.68
N VAL A 206 20.53 25.73 -10.47
CA VAL A 206 19.93 25.89 -9.12
C VAL A 206 19.79 24.54 -8.43
N THR A 207 19.41 23.49 -9.18
CA THR A 207 19.07 22.18 -8.60
C THR A 207 20.20 21.17 -8.63
N LYS A 208 21.22 21.34 -9.49
CA LYS A 208 22.29 20.34 -9.73
C LYS A 208 23.06 19.91 -8.50
N ASP A 209 23.23 20.82 -7.53
CA ASP A 209 24.00 20.59 -6.30
C ASP A 209 23.09 20.25 -5.11
N SER A 210 21.93 19.65 -5.40
CA SER A 210 20.92 19.30 -4.41
C SER A 210 20.61 17.81 -4.41
N PHE A 211 20.36 17.26 -3.22
CA PHE A 211 19.56 16.05 -3.07
C PHE A 211 18.08 16.42 -3.18
N TYR A 212 17.29 15.57 -3.83
CA TYR A 212 15.87 15.84 -4.04
C TYR A 212 15.00 14.74 -3.44
N ILE A 213 14.17 15.08 -2.47
CA ILE A 213 13.21 14.20 -1.83
C ILE A 213 11.81 14.58 -2.33
N ALA A 214 11.18 13.70 -3.09
CA ALA A 214 9.79 13.79 -3.52
C ALA A 214 8.95 12.83 -2.67
N ASP A 215 8.20 13.37 -1.71
CA ASP A 215 7.31 12.61 -0.84
C ASP A 215 5.88 12.59 -1.40
N SER A 216 5.42 11.39 -1.74
CA SER A 216 4.05 11.08 -2.13
C SER A 216 3.56 11.82 -3.38
N ILE A 217 4.49 12.28 -4.21
CA ILE A 217 4.25 13.02 -5.46
C ILE A 217 5.24 12.57 -6.53
N ALA A 218 4.89 12.77 -7.80
CA ALA A 218 5.81 12.50 -8.90
C ALA A 218 6.97 13.52 -8.86
N PRO A 219 8.23 13.07 -8.94
CA PRO A 219 9.37 13.97 -8.94
C PRO A 219 9.39 14.78 -10.24
N SER A 220 9.75 16.07 -10.12
CA SER A 220 10.00 16.93 -11.27
C SER A 220 11.25 16.46 -12.02
N LEU A 221 11.22 16.52 -13.35
CA LEU A 221 12.37 16.19 -14.19
C LEU A 221 13.41 17.31 -14.13
N CYS A 222 14.35 17.19 -13.19
CA CYS A 222 15.42 18.17 -12.97
C CYS A 222 16.76 17.47 -12.72
N LYS A 223 17.86 18.19 -12.96
CA LYS A 223 19.20 17.68 -12.68
C LYS A 223 19.50 17.86 -11.20
N THR A 224 19.82 16.77 -10.52
CA THR A 224 20.13 16.73 -9.08
C THR A 224 21.28 15.76 -8.84
N ILE A 225 21.85 15.76 -7.63
CA ILE A 225 22.87 14.77 -7.23
C ILE A 225 22.24 13.38 -7.20
N TYR A 226 21.09 13.29 -6.53
CA TYR A 226 20.31 12.06 -6.40
C TYR A 226 18.86 12.40 -6.03
N THR A 227 17.91 11.70 -6.65
CA THR A 227 16.47 11.88 -6.39
C THR A 227 15.89 10.68 -5.64
N PHE A 228 15.23 10.94 -4.51
CA PHE A 228 14.51 9.98 -3.70
C PHE A 228 13.01 10.18 -3.91
N LEU A 229 12.33 9.20 -4.50
CA LEU A 229 10.89 9.16 -4.56
C LEU A 229 10.35 8.27 -3.45
N VAL A 230 9.65 8.84 -2.47
CA VAL A 230 9.04 8.11 -1.37
C VAL A 230 7.53 8.03 -1.59
N THR A 231 6.96 6.85 -1.83
CA THR A 231 5.54 6.77 -2.24
C THR A 231 4.86 5.46 -1.85
N THR A 232 3.52 5.46 -1.87
CA THR A 232 2.74 4.23 -2.03
C THR A 232 2.85 3.77 -3.49
N PRO A 233 2.68 2.48 -3.82
CA PRO A 233 2.75 2.03 -5.20
C PRO A 233 1.53 2.56 -5.93
N LYS A 234 1.70 3.73 -6.53
CA LYS A 234 0.76 4.36 -7.44
C LYS A 234 1.51 4.64 -8.72
N ASN A 235 1.15 3.94 -9.80
CA ASN A 235 1.79 4.02 -11.12
C ASN A 235 1.97 5.46 -11.58
N VAL A 236 0.94 6.30 -11.39
CA VAL A 236 0.95 7.72 -11.77
C VAL A 236 2.13 8.48 -11.15
N ARG A 237 2.62 8.07 -9.98
CA ARG A 237 3.68 8.78 -9.25
C ARG A 237 5.10 8.41 -9.69
N TRP A 238 5.31 7.25 -10.29
CA TRP A 238 6.65 6.77 -10.63
C TRP A 238 6.84 6.36 -12.09
N HIS A 239 5.80 6.30 -12.92
CA HIS A 239 5.89 5.87 -14.32
C HIS A 239 6.92 6.67 -15.13
N GLU A 240 6.86 8.00 -15.06
CA GLU A 240 7.82 8.87 -15.76
C GLU A 240 9.21 8.77 -15.14
N PHE A 241 9.30 8.66 -13.82
CA PHE A 241 10.58 8.49 -13.12
C PHE A 241 11.24 7.16 -13.46
N LYS A 242 10.48 6.10 -13.75
CA LYS A 242 10.97 4.78 -14.19
C LYS A 242 11.89 4.87 -15.39
N LYS A 243 11.67 5.85 -16.29
CA LYS A 243 12.47 6.05 -17.50
C LYS A 243 13.94 6.36 -17.19
N TYR A 244 14.24 6.87 -16.00
CA TYR A 244 15.59 7.14 -15.50
C TYR A 244 16.24 5.93 -14.82
N ASN A 245 15.59 4.76 -14.91
CA ASN A 245 16.02 3.50 -14.32
C ASN A 245 16.40 3.61 -12.82
N PRO A 246 15.56 4.23 -11.96
CA PRO A 246 15.85 4.35 -10.55
C PRO A 246 15.85 2.97 -9.87
N LYS A 247 16.70 2.80 -8.85
CA LYS A 247 16.64 1.62 -7.99
C LYS A 247 15.30 1.60 -7.25
N ARG A 248 14.73 0.42 -7.02
CA ARG A 248 13.48 0.26 -6.28
C ARG A 248 13.74 -0.45 -4.97
N TYR A 249 13.19 0.10 -3.90
CA TYR A 249 13.21 -0.52 -2.58
C TYR A 249 11.81 -0.52 -1.95
N TYR A 250 11.57 -1.45 -1.05
CA TYR A 250 10.31 -1.63 -0.35
C TYR A 250 10.50 -1.39 1.15
N ALA A 251 9.76 -0.43 1.71
CA ALA A 251 9.80 -0.08 3.11
C ALA A 251 8.97 -1.08 3.93
N PRO A 252 9.52 -1.65 5.02
CA PRO A 252 8.80 -2.60 5.85
C PRO A 252 7.71 -1.92 6.70
N ILE A 253 6.67 -2.68 7.04
CA ILE A 253 5.73 -2.31 8.10
C ILE A 253 6.44 -2.20 9.45
N TRP A 254 5.72 -1.77 10.49
CA TRP A 254 6.30 -1.71 11.83
C TRP A 254 6.31 -3.09 12.48
N THR A 255 7.20 -3.29 13.44
CA THR A 255 7.13 -4.42 14.37
C THR A 255 6.23 -4.06 15.55
N GLU A 256 5.76 -5.07 16.29
CA GLU A 256 4.99 -4.81 17.51
C GLU A 256 5.80 -4.01 18.52
N LYS A 257 7.09 -4.32 18.68
CA LYS A 257 8.01 -3.57 19.56
C LYS A 257 8.01 -2.08 19.21
N GLU A 258 8.14 -1.73 17.93
CA GLU A 258 8.15 -0.33 17.48
C GLU A 258 6.82 0.39 17.78
N ILE A 259 5.68 -0.30 17.68
CA ILE A 259 4.38 0.26 18.08
C ILE A 259 4.35 0.50 19.59
N TRP A 260 4.79 -0.47 20.38
CA TRP A 260 4.84 -0.34 21.83
C TRP A 260 5.81 0.74 22.28
N ASP A 261 6.98 0.87 21.67
CA ASP A 261 7.95 1.93 21.95
C ASP A 261 7.32 3.31 21.75
N VAL A 262 6.57 3.54 20.68
CA VAL A 262 5.89 4.83 20.46
C VAL A 262 4.74 5.05 21.42
N TRP A 263 3.90 4.03 21.64
CA TRP A 263 2.79 4.14 22.59
C TRP A 263 3.31 4.41 24.01
N GLU A 264 4.42 3.79 24.40
CA GLU A 264 4.98 3.89 25.74
C GLU A 264 5.63 5.26 26.00
N TRP A 265 6.24 5.87 24.99
CA TRP A 265 7.02 7.12 25.15
C TRP A 265 6.27 8.40 24.75
N ASP A 266 5.02 8.28 24.29
CA ASP A 266 4.15 9.41 23.99
C ASP A 266 2.94 9.41 24.95
N GLU A 267 3.00 10.29 25.96
CA GLU A 267 1.95 10.43 26.97
C GLU A 267 0.58 10.73 26.35
N GLN A 268 0.52 11.45 25.22
CA GLN A 268 -0.76 11.74 24.58
C GLN A 268 -1.41 10.48 24.02
N TYR A 269 -0.62 9.51 23.52
CA TYR A 269 -1.17 8.23 23.07
C TYR A 269 -1.57 7.34 24.24
N LYS A 270 -0.80 7.30 25.34
CA LYS A 270 -1.18 6.56 26.55
C LYS A 270 -2.51 7.04 27.12
N GLU A 271 -2.69 8.35 27.22
CA GLU A 271 -3.91 8.95 27.78
C GLU A 271 -5.14 8.70 26.88
N ARG A 272 -4.97 8.73 25.56
CA ARG A 272 -6.08 8.64 24.60
C ARG A 272 -6.43 7.22 24.18
N ILE A 273 -5.47 6.31 24.18
CA ILE A 273 -5.59 4.98 23.59
C ILE A 273 -5.25 3.93 24.65
N PRO A 274 -6.25 3.27 25.25
CA PRO A 274 -6.02 2.20 26.21
C PRO A 274 -5.16 1.08 25.61
N LYS A 275 -4.31 0.47 26.44
CA LYS A 275 -3.42 -0.64 26.01
C LYS A 275 -4.17 -1.76 25.28
N VAL A 276 -5.31 -2.19 25.81
CA VAL A 276 -6.17 -3.23 25.21
C VAL A 276 -6.61 -2.84 23.79
N ARG A 277 -6.87 -1.55 23.56
CA ARG A 277 -7.27 -1.07 22.23
C ARG A 277 -6.12 -1.15 21.23
N VAL A 278 -4.89 -0.88 21.66
CA VAL A 278 -3.69 -1.05 20.81
C VAL A 278 -3.54 -2.52 20.40
N GLU A 279 -3.69 -3.45 21.35
CA GLU A 279 -3.62 -4.90 21.09
C GLU A 279 -4.68 -5.36 20.07
N GLU A 280 -5.92 -4.90 20.22
CA GLU A 280 -7.00 -5.19 19.27
C GLU A 280 -6.68 -4.70 17.86
N LEU A 281 -6.19 -3.46 17.74
CA LEU A 281 -5.87 -2.84 16.45
C LEU A 281 -4.70 -3.55 15.76
N ILE A 282 -3.65 -3.91 16.51
CA ILE A 282 -2.52 -4.71 16.00
C ILE A 282 -3.02 -6.06 15.50
N ARG A 283 -3.84 -6.76 16.28
CA ARG A 283 -4.34 -8.10 15.91
C ARG A 283 -5.18 -8.05 14.63
N ARG A 284 -5.98 -6.99 14.46
CA ARG A 284 -6.96 -6.89 13.38
C ARG A 284 -6.38 -6.28 12.10
N TRP A 285 -5.53 -5.28 12.23
CA TRP A 285 -5.00 -4.46 11.13
C TRP A 285 -3.47 -4.49 11.02
N GLY A 286 -2.80 -5.34 11.79
CA GLY A 286 -1.34 -5.38 11.83
C GLY A 286 -0.71 -4.12 12.41
N CYS A 287 0.62 -4.09 12.38
CA CYS A 287 1.43 -2.99 12.91
C CYS A 287 1.52 -1.81 11.91
N ILE A 288 0.40 -1.13 11.72
CA ILE A 288 0.31 0.08 10.89
C ILE A 288 0.08 1.30 11.81
N PRO A 289 1.08 2.17 12.03
CA PRO A 289 0.97 3.31 12.94
C PRO A 289 -0.24 4.19 12.71
N ARG A 290 -0.59 4.47 11.45
CA ARG A 290 -1.77 5.27 11.14
C ARG A 290 -3.07 4.61 11.63
N ARG A 291 -3.17 3.28 11.59
CA ARG A 291 -4.32 2.52 12.15
C ARG A 291 -4.35 2.60 13.67
N VAL A 292 -3.18 2.47 14.28
CA VAL A 292 -3.05 2.36 15.74
C VAL A 292 -3.16 3.71 16.45
N PHE A 293 -2.60 4.79 15.88
CA PHE A 293 -2.43 6.07 16.56
C PHE A 293 -3.29 7.22 16.00
N VAL A 294 -3.71 7.13 14.73
CA VAL A 294 -4.48 8.20 14.07
C VAL A 294 -5.93 7.80 13.86
N GLU A 295 -6.16 6.60 13.32
CA GLU A 295 -7.48 6.07 12.97
C GLU A 295 -8.05 5.14 14.07
N TYR A 296 -7.55 5.23 15.31
CA TYR A 296 -7.81 4.28 16.39
C TYR A 296 -9.28 4.16 16.82
N ASN A 297 -10.09 5.21 16.58
CA ASN A 297 -11.54 5.23 16.80
C ASN A 297 -12.36 5.21 15.51
N ASN A 298 -11.72 5.09 14.35
CA ASN A 298 -12.36 5.16 13.04
C ASN A 298 -11.93 3.95 12.18
N GLU A 299 -12.27 2.76 12.65
CA GLU A 299 -12.02 1.53 11.91
C GLU A 299 -12.90 1.45 10.66
N PRO A 300 -12.37 1.00 9.52
CA PRO A 300 -13.17 0.76 8.33
C PRO A 300 -14.05 -0.49 8.54
N ASP A 301 -15.26 -0.46 7.99
CA ASP A 301 -16.07 -1.67 7.89
C ASP A 301 -15.38 -2.69 6.97
N ILE A 302 -15.28 -3.94 7.42
CA ILE A 302 -14.54 -4.98 6.69
C ILE A 302 -15.24 -5.34 5.38
N LEU A 303 -16.58 -5.39 5.35
CA LEU A 303 -17.32 -5.78 4.15
C LEU A 303 -17.23 -4.68 3.10
N GLU A 304 -17.38 -3.41 3.51
CA GLU A 304 -17.16 -2.25 2.65
C GLU A 304 -15.72 -2.19 2.14
N LEU A 305 -14.75 -2.44 3.01
CA LEU A 305 -13.34 -2.45 2.64
C LEU A 305 -13.06 -3.46 1.52
N ILE A 306 -13.55 -4.69 1.71
CA ILE A 306 -13.30 -5.81 0.82
C ILE A 306 -14.06 -5.68 -0.49
N SER A 307 -15.26 -5.10 -0.47
CA SER A 307 -16.05 -4.92 -1.70
C SER A 307 -15.32 -4.05 -2.74
N HIS A 308 -14.49 -3.13 -2.27
CA HIS A 308 -13.65 -2.25 -3.09
C HIS A 308 -12.21 -2.77 -3.30
N CYS A 309 -11.85 -3.93 -2.74
CA CYS A 309 -10.54 -4.56 -2.93
C CYS A 309 -10.54 -5.45 -4.19
N ASP A 310 -10.05 -4.95 -5.31
CA ASP A 310 -9.76 -5.79 -6.48
C ASP A 310 -8.41 -6.51 -6.33
N THR A 311 -8.41 -7.58 -5.54
CA THR A 311 -7.23 -8.40 -5.26
C THR A 311 -6.62 -8.98 -6.54
N TYR A 312 -7.45 -9.33 -7.53
CA TYR A 312 -6.96 -9.92 -8.79
C TYR A 312 -6.18 -8.90 -9.62
N THR A 313 -6.76 -7.72 -9.85
CA THR A 313 -6.08 -6.63 -10.58
C THR A 313 -4.82 -6.18 -9.84
N PHE A 314 -4.87 -6.13 -8.51
CA PHE A 314 -3.71 -5.82 -7.68
C PHE A 314 -2.57 -6.83 -7.87
N LEU A 315 -2.85 -8.14 -7.75
CA LEU A 315 -1.83 -9.18 -7.91
C LEU A 315 -1.31 -9.25 -9.36
N LYS A 316 -2.18 -9.13 -10.35
CA LYS A 316 -1.82 -9.18 -11.78
C LYS A 316 -0.89 -8.03 -12.19
N ASN A 317 -1.08 -6.85 -11.62
CA ASN A 317 -0.27 -5.67 -11.91
C ASN A 317 0.95 -5.54 -10.97
N GLU A 318 1.41 -6.66 -10.41
CA GLU A 318 2.49 -6.75 -9.42
C GLU A 318 2.39 -5.72 -8.27
N GLY A 319 1.18 -5.46 -7.79
CA GLY A 319 0.89 -4.48 -6.75
C GLY A 319 0.32 -3.14 -7.23
N GLY A 320 0.22 -2.93 -8.55
CA GLY A 320 -0.59 -1.90 -9.22
C GLY A 320 -0.67 -0.52 -8.53
N ASP A 321 -1.80 0.16 -8.72
CA ASP A 321 -2.18 1.33 -7.91
C ASP A 321 -2.85 0.85 -6.62
N LEU A 322 -2.09 0.80 -5.51
CA LEU A 322 -2.67 0.58 -4.19
C LEU A 322 -3.56 1.75 -3.83
N ASN A 323 -4.86 1.48 -3.76
CA ASN A 323 -5.81 2.41 -3.18
C ASN A 323 -5.58 2.46 -1.67
N ASP A 324 -5.12 3.62 -1.18
CA ASP A 324 -4.83 3.86 0.23
C ASP A 324 -6.07 3.67 1.13
N ASN A 325 -7.27 3.86 0.58
CA ASN A 325 -8.53 3.75 1.30
C ASN A 325 -9.08 2.32 1.37
N TYR A 326 -8.65 1.45 0.46
CA TYR A 326 -9.17 0.08 0.37
C TYR A 326 -8.04 -0.95 0.40
N THR A 327 -7.52 -1.35 -0.77
CA THR A 327 -6.51 -2.42 -0.89
C THR A 327 -5.31 -2.23 0.04
N GLY A 328 -4.87 -0.97 0.27
CA GLY A 328 -3.75 -0.67 1.17
C GLY A 328 -4.05 -0.78 2.66
N LYS A 329 -5.30 -0.98 3.04
CA LYS A 329 -5.70 -1.35 4.41
C LYS A 329 -5.81 -2.87 4.58
N ALA A 330 -6.10 -3.60 3.50
CA ALA A 330 -6.34 -5.04 3.52
C ALA A 330 -5.10 -5.90 3.18
N ILE A 331 -4.17 -5.36 2.39
CA ILE A 331 -2.99 -6.07 1.89
C ILE A 331 -1.73 -5.22 2.13
N TYR A 332 -0.72 -5.83 2.74
CA TYR A 332 0.54 -5.21 3.10
C TYR A 332 1.71 -5.70 2.25
N ILE A 333 2.70 -4.82 2.12
CA ILE A 333 3.94 -5.06 1.38
C ILE A 333 5.01 -5.39 2.42
N ILE A 334 5.55 -6.59 2.34
CA ILE A 334 6.64 -7.05 3.19
C ILE A 334 7.89 -7.21 2.33
N PRO A 335 8.97 -6.45 2.57
CA PRO A 335 10.20 -6.59 1.79
C PRO A 335 10.93 -7.90 2.09
N ASN A 336 11.78 -8.32 1.17
CA ASN A 336 12.87 -9.26 1.46
C ASN A 336 14.00 -8.56 2.27
N SER A 337 15.03 -9.31 2.66
CA SER A 337 16.09 -8.81 3.55
C SER A 337 16.93 -7.67 2.96
N ASP A 338 17.03 -7.55 1.63
CA ASP A 338 17.78 -6.47 0.96
C ASP A 338 16.88 -5.32 0.47
N PHE A 339 15.59 -5.38 0.79
CA PHE A 339 14.55 -4.42 0.42
C PHE A 339 14.27 -4.29 -1.08
N THR A 340 14.89 -5.07 -1.96
CA THR A 340 14.74 -4.92 -3.43
C THR A 340 13.57 -5.72 -4.01
N ASP A 341 13.03 -6.67 -3.24
CA ASP A 341 11.86 -7.46 -3.60
C ASP A 341 10.80 -7.46 -2.47
N ARG A 342 9.61 -7.99 -2.76
CA ARG A 342 8.47 -7.95 -1.84
C ARG A 342 7.62 -9.22 -1.86
N LYS A 343 6.81 -9.35 -0.82
CA LYS A 343 5.65 -10.24 -0.74
C LYS A 343 4.42 -9.42 -0.37
N TYR A 344 3.27 -9.87 -0.87
CA TYR A 344 1.97 -9.33 -0.46
C TYR A 344 1.36 -10.24 0.58
N VAL A 345 0.97 -9.66 1.72
CA VAL A 345 0.45 -10.40 2.86
C VAL A 345 -0.87 -9.76 3.29
N PRO A 346 -1.94 -10.52 3.57
CA PRO A 346 -3.16 -9.94 4.11
C PRO A 346 -2.90 -9.28 5.47
N ALA A 347 -3.71 -8.29 5.81
CA ALA A 347 -3.56 -7.54 7.06
C ALA A 347 -3.67 -8.39 8.32
N SER A 348 -4.56 -9.38 8.29
CA SER A 348 -4.79 -10.34 9.36
C SER A 348 -5.50 -11.59 8.82
N GLU A 349 -5.58 -12.61 9.66
CA GLU A 349 -6.34 -13.84 9.38
C GLU A 349 -7.84 -13.55 9.13
N GLU A 350 -8.43 -12.60 9.87
CA GLU A 350 -9.81 -12.16 9.70
C GLU A 350 -10.03 -11.57 8.31
N ILE A 351 -9.16 -10.66 7.88
CA ILE A 351 -9.20 -10.04 6.55
C ILE A 351 -8.96 -11.07 5.45
N CYS A 352 -8.05 -12.03 5.65
CA CYS A 352 -7.79 -13.11 4.70
C CYS A 352 -9.06 -13.95 4.44
N LYS A 353 -9.73 -14.40 5.52
CA LYS A 353 -10.98 -15.16 5.43
C LYS A 353 -12.10 -14.38 4.77
N ALA A 354 -12.22 -13.09 5.10
CA ALA A 354 -13.24 -12.24 4.55
C ALA A 354 -13.01 -11.98 3.04
N LEU A 355 -11.75 -11.75 2.62
CA LEU A 355 -11.37 -11.63 1.20
C LEU A 355 -11.74 -12.90 0.43
N TYR A 356 -11.41 -14.08 0.99
CA TYR A 356 -11.73 -15.36 0.39
C TYR A 356 -13.24 -15.54 0.19
N ARG A 357 -14.04 -15.33 1.25
CA ARG A 357 -15.51 -15.47 1.20
C ARG A 357 -16.15 -14.49 0.22
N TYR A 358 -15.64 -13.26 0.16
CA TYR A 358 -16.12 -12.27 -0.80
C TYR A 358 -15.88 -12.70 -2.23
N HIS A 359 -14.67 -13.13 -2.58
CA HIS A 359 -14.39 -13.58 -3.95
C HIS A 359 -15.15 -14.87 -4.29
N GLU A 360 -15.28 -15.81 -3.36
CA GLU A 360 -16.09 -17.02 -3.53
C GLU A 360 -17.56 -16.70 -3.88
N SER A 361 -18.15 -15.75 -3.17
CA SER A 361 -19.55 -15.33 -3.38
C SER A 361 -19.71 -14.47 -4.63
N ASN A 362 -18.81 -13.50 -4.82
CA ASN A 362 -18.91 -12.50 -5.87
C ASN A 362 -18.51 -13.04 -7.25
N THR A 363 -17.75 -14.14 -7.35
CA THR A 363 -17.52 -14.79 -8.66
C THR A 363 -18.84 -15.29 -9.27
N LYS A 364 -19.75 -15.84 -8.45
CA LYS A 364 -21.09 -16.23 -8.93
C LYS A 364 -21.94 -15.01 -9.27
N GLU A 365 -21.94 -13.99 -8.43
CA GLU A 365 -22.71 -12.75 -8.66
C GLU A 365 -22.23 -11.99 -9.90
N LYS A 366 -20.93 -11.88 -10.14
CA LYS A 366 -20.36 -11.28 -11.36
C LYS A 366 -20.80 -12.00 -12.63
N ILE A 367 -20.82 -13.33 -12.62
CA ILE A 367 -21.33 -14.10 -13.76
C ILE A 367 -22.81 -13.78 -13.99
N ILE A 368 -23.61 -13.75 -12.92
CA ILE A 368 -25.03 -13.37 -12.99
C ILE A 368 -25.21 -11.93 -13.52
N GLU A 369 -24.39 -10.98 -13.06
CA GLU A 369 -24.44 -9.58 -13.47
C GLU A 369 -24.03 -9.41 -14.94
N ILE A 370 -22.98 -10.09 -15.39
CA ILE A 370 -22.60 -10.17 -16.81
C ILE A 370 -23.78 -10.69 -17.63
N ILE A 371 -24.39 -11.80 -17.21
CA ILE A 371 -25.56 -12.36 -17.92
C ILE A 371 -26.66 -11.31 -18.02
N LYS A 372 -27.05 -10.67 -16.90
CA LYS A 372 -28.12 -9.66 -16.85
C LYS A 372 -27.82 -8.42 -17.70
N ASN A 373 -26.63 -7.85 -17.59
CA ASN A 373 -26.26 -6.60 -18.27
C ASN A 373 -26.13 -6.78 -19.78
N PHE A 374 -25.66 -7.94 -20.23
CA PHE A 374 -25.48 -8.22 -21.66
C PHE A 374 -26.74 -8.84 -22.31
N ALA A 375 -27.71 -9.35 -21.56
CA ALA A 375 -28.89 -10.08 -22.08
C ALA A 375 -29.75 -9.27 -23.06
N ARG A 376 -29.80 -7.94 -22.94
CA ARG A 376 -30.62 -7.04 -23.77
C ARG A 376 -29.80 -6.09 -24.65
N THR A 377 -28.51 -6.36 -24.81
CA THR A 377 -27.60 -5.58 -25.64
C THR A 377 -27.04 -6.44 -26.78
N ALA A 378 -26.09 -5.89 -27.55
CA ALA A 378 -25.35 -6.66 -28.56
C ALA A 378 -24.60 -7.88 -27.98
N GLY A 379 -24.42 -7.96 -26.66
CA GLY A 379 -23.84 -9.12 -25.97
C GLY A 379 -24.83 -10.24 -25.63
N GLY A 380 -26.11 -10.16 -26.04
CA GLY A 380 -27.13 -11.16 -25.73
C GLY A 380 -26.74 -12.62 -26.02
N PRO A 381 -26.08 -12.94 -27.15
CA PRO A 381 -25.58 -14.28 -27.42
C PRO A 381 -24.53 -14.79 -26.41
N LEU A 382 -23.67 -13.91 -25.90
CA LEU A 382 -22.67 -14.25 -24.87
C LEU A 382 -23.35 -14.50 -23.52
N SER A 383 -24.31 -13.65 -23.13
CA SER A 383 -25.14 -13.86 -21.94
C SER A 383 -25.89 -15.18 -21.99
N GLY A 384 -26.47 -15.53 -23.14
CA GLY A 384 -27.16 -16.80 -23.34
C GLY A 384 -26.26 -17.99 -23.04
N ARG A 385 -25.03 -18.00 -23.59
CA ARG A 385 -24.06 -19.07 -23.33
C ARG A 385 -23.59 -19.12 -21.88
N PHE A 386 -23.32 -17.97 -21.26
CA PHE A 386 -22.91 -17.95 -19.85
C PHE A 386 -24.03 -18.44 -18.93
N PHE A 387 -25.27 -18.09 -19.23
CA PHE A 387 -26.43 -18.58 -18.49
C PHE A 387 -26.64 -20.09 -18.65
N GLU A 388 -26.48 -20.62 -19.86
CA GLU A 388 -26.53 -22.05 -20.15
C GLU A 388 -25.46 -22.82 -19.37
N MET A 389 -24.20 -22.37 -19.42
CA MET A 389 -23.10 -22.97 -18.65
C MET A 389 -23.37 -22.93 -17.14
N MET A 390 -23.91 -21.82 -16.63
CA MET A 390 -24.28 -21.68 -15.21
C MET A 390 -25.44 -22.61 -14.83
N ALA A 391 -26.46 -22.73 -15.68
CA ALA A 391 -27.60 -23.61 -15.45
C ALA A 391 -27.17 -25.08 -15.36
N HIS A 392 -26.26 -25.53 -16.22
CA HIS A 392 -25.71 -26.89 -16.14
C HIS A 392 -24.97 -27.14 -14.82
N ASP A 393 -24.12 -26.22 -14.37
CA ASP A 393 -23.39 -26.40 -13.11
C ASP A 393 -24.31 -26.39 -11.88
N VAL A 394 -25.40 -25.62 -11.93
CA VAL A 394 -26.42 -25.58 -10.86
C VAL A 394 -27.28 -26.84 -10.87
N LEU A 395 -27.85 -27.21 -12.03
CA LEU A 395 -28.79 -28.34 -12.16
C LEU A 395 -28.11 -29.70 -11.87
N ARG A 396 -26.83 -29.86 -12.23
CA ARG A 396 -26.08 -31.09 -11.97
C ARG A 396 -25.77 -31.28 -10.49
N LYS A 397 -25.57 -30.20 -9.73
CA LYS A 397 -25.25 -30.26 -8.28
C LYS A 397 -26.48 -30.61 -7.42
N GLY A 398 -27.67 -30.60 -8.03
CA GLY A 398 -28.91 -30.86 -7.32
C GLY A 398 -29.32 -29.73 -6.37
N GLY A 399 -30.32 -30.00 -5.54
CA GLY A 399 -30.95 -29.05 -4.63
C GLY A 399 -32.45 -28.91 -4.88
N LYS A 400 -33.08 -28.03 -4.08
CA LYS A 400 -34.50 -27.71 -4.19
C LYS A 400 -34.68 -26.46 -5.03
N PHE A 401 -35.53 -26.56 -6.05
CA PHE A 401 -35.81 -25.50 -7.01
C PHE A 401 -37.29 -25.18 -7.03
N LYS A 402 -37.64 -23.90 -7.05
CA LYS A 402 -38.97 -23.50 -7.45
C LYS A 402 -39.11 -23.63 -8.96
N VAL A 403 -40.12 -24.36 -9.39
CA VAL A 403 -40.46 -24.52 -10.81
C VAL A 403 -41.86 -24.01 -11.05
N ARG A 404 -42.11 -23.51 -12.27
CA ARG A 404 -43.44 -23.09 -12.70
C ARG A 404 -43.84 -23.89 -13.93
N ARG A 405 -45.03 -24.49 -13.89
CA ARG A 405 -45.60 -25.17 -15.05
C ARG A 405 -45.98 -24.14 -16.12
N LEU A 406 -45.54 -24.37 -17.35
CA LEU A 406 -45.79 -23.44 -18.47
C LEU A 406 -47.25 -23.47 -18.97
N THR A 407 -48.01 -24.50 -18.62
CA THR A 407 -49.40 -24.71 -19.05
C THR A 407 -50.41 -23.89 -18.26
N ASP A 408 -50.24 -23.81 -16.94
CA ASP A 408 -51.20 -23.25 -15.98
C ASP A 408 -50.57 -22.21 -15.03
N ASN A 409 -49.25 -22.00 -15.10
CA ASN A 409 -48.46 -21.11 -14.23
C ASN A 409 -48.44 -21.50 -12.75
N ASP A 410 -48.81 -22.73 -12.40
CA ASP A 410 -48.70 -23.21 -11.02
C ASP A 410 -47.23 -23.38 -10.62
N GLU A 411 -46.90 -22.94 -9.39
CA GLU A 411 -45.59 -23.13 -8.77
C GLU A 411 -45.53 -24.45 -8.01
N ASP A 412 -44.43 -25.19 -8.17
CA ASP A 412 -44.14 -26.45 -7.49
C ASP A 412 -42.67 -26.47 -7.04
N ASP A 413 -42.34 -27.35 -6.10
CA ASP A 413 -40.97 -27.56 -5.64
C ASP A 413 -40.38 -28.81 -6.30
N LEU A 414 -39.26 -28.64 -7.00
CA LEU A 414 -38.51 -29.70 -7.65
C LEU A 414 -37.24 -30.00 -6.87
N ASP A 415 -37.15 -31.20 -6.28
CA ASP A 415 -35.94 -31.68 -5.60
C ASP A 415 -35.08 -32.51 -6.57
N LEU A 416 -33.85 -32.06 -6.77
CA LEU A 416 -32.90 -32.61 -7.72
C LEU A 416 -31.71 -33.22 -6.99
N GLN A 417 -31.35 -34.47 -7.32
CA GLN A 417 -30.14 -35.11 -6.78
C GLN A 417 -28.86 -34.64 -7.49
N GLU A 418 -27.71 -34.69 -6.83
CA GLU A 418 -26.42 -34.45 -7.49
C GLU A 418 -26.10 -35.56 -8.49
N LEU A 419 -25.60 -35.19 -9.68
CA LEU A 419 -25.30 -36.09 -10.79
C LEU A 419 -23.93 -35.76 -11.41
N GLU A 420 -23.23 -36.80 -11.89
CA GLU A 420 -21.98 -36.65 -12.64
C GLU A 420 -22.25 -36.04 -14.02
N LEU A 421 -21.42 -35.08 -14.45
CA LEU A 421 -21.52 -34.42 -15.75
C LEU A 421 -20.84 -35.27 -16.83
N LYS A 422 -21.55 -35.56 -17.92
CA LYS A 422 -20.99 -36.20 -19.11
C LYS A 422 -21.33 -35.44 -20.37
N TYR A 423 -20.36 -35.34 -21.26
CA TYR A 423 -20.55 -34.78 -22.59
C TYR A 423 -20.68 -35.88 -23.62
N PHE A 424 -21.58 -35.71 -24.58
CA PHE A 424 -21.78 -36.68 -25.68
C PHE A 424 -21.76 -35.99 -27.05
N ASP A 425 -21.25 -36.69 -28.05
CA ASP A 425 -21.33 -36.31 -29.47
C ASP A 425 -22.50 -37.05 -30.16
N GLU A 426 -22.73 -38.30 -29.76
CA GLU A 426 -23.74 -39.19 -30.35
C GLU A 426 -24.73 -39.71 -29.28
N ILE A 427 -25.97 -40.02 -29.70
CA ILE A 427 -27.06 -40.42 -28.78
C ILE A 427 -26.71 -41.68 -27.98
N ASN A 428 -25.94 -42.60 -28.57
CA ASN A 428 -25.51 -43.84 -27.92
C ASN A 428 -24.50 -43.65 -26.78
N GLU A 429 -23.89 -42.46 -26.64
CA GLU A 429 -22.95 -42.13 -25.58
C GLU A 429 -23.64 -41.61 -24.31
N ILE A 430 -24.95 -41.34 -24.38
CA ILE A 430 -25.76 -40.89 -23.24
C ILE A 430 -25.73 -41.94 -22.13
N THR A 431 -25.28 -41.53 -20.94
CA THR A 431 -25.20 -42.41 -19.76
C THR A 431 -26.39 -42.18 -18.83
N PRO A 432 -27.22 -43.20 -18.53
CA PRO A 432 -28.25 -43.13 -17.50
C PRO A 432 -27.66 -42.82 -16.12
N GLY A 433 -28.35 -41.99 -15.32
CA GLY A 433 -27.84 -41.57 -14.01
C GLY A 433 -26.75 -40.49 -14.07
N CYS A 434 -26.42 -39.96 -15.24
CA CYS A 434 -25.55 -38.80 -15.41
C CYS A 434 -26.35 -37.59 -15.92
N TYR A 435 -25.80 -36.40 -15.72
CA TYR A 435 -26.22 -35.17 -16.38
C TYR A 435 -25.54 -35.06 -17.74
N ASN A 436 -26.26 -35.31 -18.83
CA ASN A 436 -25.70 -35.43 -20.17
C ASN A 436 -25.88 -34.11 -20.95
N VAL A 437 -24.77 -33.58 -21.50
CA VAL A 437 -24.75 -32.32 -22.28
C VAL A 437 -24.17 -32.60 -23.68
N PRO A 438 -24.87 -32.26 -24.78
CA PRO A 438 -24.34 -32.44 -26.13
C PRO A 438 -23.14 -31.51 -26.37
N LYS A 439 -22.10 -31.98 -27.07
CA LYS A 439 -20.96 -31.13 -27.45
C LYS A 439 -21.23 -30.26 -28.69
N ASP A 440 -22.07 -30.75 -29.60
CA ASP A 440 -22.37 -30.09 -30.87
C ASP A 440 -23.79 -29.45 -30.86
N PRO A 441 -23.96 -28.20 -31.35
CA PRO A 441 -25.25 -27.52 -31.45
C PRO A 441 -26.24 -28.12 -32.46
N THR A 442 -25.91 -29.25 -33.10
CA THR A 442 -26.82 -30.00 -33.99
C THR A 442 -28.07 -30.54 -33.26
N PHE A 443 -28.01 -30.76 -31.94
CA PHE A 443 -29.17 -31.08 -31.10
C PHE A 443 -29.99 -29.83 -30.73
N LYS A 444 -30.46 -29.05 -31.73
CA LYS A 444 -31.13 -27.74 -31.56
C LYS A 444 -32.36 -27.71 -30.62
N SER A 445 -32.87 -28.88 -30.26
CA SER A 445 -34.08 -29.10 -29.47
C SER A 445 -33.83 -29.22 -27.96
N ILE A 446 -32.62 -29.59 -27.53
CA ILE A 446 -32.31 -29.87 -26.12
C ILE A 446 -30.90 -29.37 -25.75
N ASP A 447 -30.79 -28.70 -24.60
CA ASP A 447 -29.50 -28.18 -24.11
C ASP A 447 -28.85 -29.17 -23.14
N SER A 448 -29.64 -30.01 -22.46
CA SER A 448 -29.13 -31.17 -21.70
C SER A 448 -30.26 -32.16 -21.38
N LEU A 449 -29.90 -33.36 -20.94
CA LEU A 449 -30.86 -34.38 -20.55
C LEU A 449 -30.35 -35.29 -19.44
N VAL A 450 -31.28 -35.81 -18.64
CA VAL A 450 -31.03 -36.82 -17.60
C VAL A 450 -32.00 -37.98 -17.83
N PRO A 451 -31.53 -39.12 -18.37
CA PRO A 451 -32.36 -40.30 -18.55
C PRO A 451 -32.64 -40.96 -17.21
N ASN A 452 -33.87 -41.44 -17.05
CA ASN A 452 -34.29 -42.30 -15.94
C ASN A 452 -34.00 -41.72 -14.53
N ARG A 453 -34.18 -40.40 -14.36
CA ARG A 453 -34.10 -39.78 -13.04
C ARG A 453 -35.43 -39.99 -12.34
N ASN A 454 -35.45 -40.72 -11.22
CA ASN A 454 -36.67 -41.03 -10.48
C ASN A 454 -37.77 -41.67 -11.36
N GLY A 455 -37.39 -42.50 -12.34
CA GLY A 455 -38.32 -43.17 -13.23
C GLY A 455 -38.83 -42.32 -14.41
N SER A 456 -38.34 -41.09 -14.58
CA SER A 456 -38.71 -40.22 -15.72
C SER A 456 -37.50 -39.61 -16.43
N ASN A 457 -37.67 -39.35 -17.72
CA ASN A 457 -36.64 -38.70 -18.54
C ASN A 457 -36.81 -37.18 -18.46
N HIS A 458 -35.75 -36.49 -18.06
CA HIS A 458 -35.75 -35.03 -17.97
C HIS A 458 -34.98 -34.44 -19.15
N LEU A 459 -35.61 -33.51 -19.86
CA LEU A 459 -34.99 -32.75 -20.95
C LEU A 459 -34.99 -31.29 -20.52
N TYR A 460 -33.84 -30.63 -20.62
CA TYR A 460 -33.69 -29.23 -20.25
C TYR A 460 -33.45 -28.37 -21.48
N GLN A 461 -34.15 -27.24 -21.50
CA GLN A 461 -33.91 -26.14 -22.40
C GLN A 461 -33.72 -24.88 -21.57
N THR A 462 -32.62 -24.18 -21.80
CA THR A 462 -32.18 -23.02 -21.06
C THR A 462 -32.39 -21.77 -21.89
N THR A 463 -33.00 -20.75 -21.29
CA THR A 463 -33.29 -19.50 -22.01
C THR A 463 -33.27 -18.31 -21.07
N ILE A 464 -32.82 -17.17 -21.60
CA ILE A 464 -32.83 -15.86 -20.92
C ILE A 464 -34.10 -15.04 -21.23
N ALA A 465 -34.98 -15.54 -22.10
CA ALA A 465 -36.22 -14.87 -22.48
C ALA A 465 -37.36 -15.18 -21.50
N GLU A 466 -38.10 -14.17 -21.05
CA GLU A 466 -39.27 -14.33 -20.15
C GLU A 466 -40.41 -15.16 -20.78
N LYS A 467 -40.49 -15.14 -22.12
CA LYS A 467 -41.41 -15.95 -22.91
C LYS A 467 -40.61 -16.69 -23.97
N HIS A 468 -40.52 -18.00 -23.83
CA HIS A 468 -39.89 -18.87 -24.80
C HIS A 468 -40.86 -20.00 -25.13
N ASN A 469 -41.28 -20.10 -26.39
CA ASN A 469 -42.09 -21.22 -26.83
C ASN A 469 -41.26 -22.50 -26.70
N ILE A 470 -41.84 -23.56 -26.14
CA ILE A 470 -41.22 -24.88 -26.11
C ILE A 470 -40.94 -25.26 -27.57
N LYS A 471 -39.66 -25.43 -27.94
CA LYS A 471 -39.29 -25.72 -29.35
C LYS A 471 -39.71 -27.13 -29.81
N VAL A 472 -40.21 -27.95 -28.89
CA VAL A 472 -40.56 -29.35 -29.12
C VAL A 472 -41.91 -29.68 -28.49
N MET A 473 -42.96 -29.85 -29.29
CA MET A 473 -44.04 -30.77 -28.94
C MET A 473 -43.58 -32.18 -29.30
N LEU A 474 -43.05 -32.92 -28.33
CA LEU A 474 -42.89 -34.36 -28.46
C LEU A 474 -44.24 -34.98 -28.08
N SER A 475 -45.13 -35.10 -29.06
CA SER A 475 -46.17 -36.11 -29.01
C SER A 475 -45.51 -37.48 -29.12
N LEU A 476 -45.14 -38.05 -27.97
CA LEU A 476 -44.80 -39.47 -27.87
C LEU A 476 -46.10 -40.27 -28.14
N TYR A 477 -46.23 -40.78 -29.36
CA TYR A 477 -47.07 -41.96 -29.57
C TYR A 477 -46.20 -43.19 -29.28
N TYR A 478 -46.77 -44.08 -28.47
CA TYR A 478 -46.19 -45.29 -27.89
C TYR A 478 -45.26 -46.10 -28.78
#